data_AF-A0A6M3LBM2-F1
#
_entry.id   AF-A0A6M3LBM2-F1
#
_cell.length_a   1.000
_cell.length_b   1.000
_cell.length_c   1.000
_cell.angle_alpha   90.00
_cell.angle_beta   90.00
_cell.angle_gamma   90.00
#
_symmetry.space_group_name_H-M   'P 1'
#
loop_
_entity.id
_entity.type
_entity.pdbx_description
1 polymer ?
#
loop_
_entity_poly.entity_id
_entity_poly.type
_entity_poly.pdbx_seq_one_letter_code
_entity_poly.pdbx_strand_id
1 'polypeptide(L)'
;MRCECRKIIDGKVYDTETATLVADNEYWDGSNFDRQGRNTHLYLSPRGRFFLVYSSCWQGEMVHLELLSLSEAKEKYEYLSKQSLTYAEAFGEEPEEG
;
A
#
# COMPACT_ATOMS: atom_id res chain seq x y z
N MET A 1 12.78 1.33 5.57
CA MET A 1 12.64 2.79 5.77
C MET A 1 11.17 3.11 5.59
N ARG A 2 10.47 3.65 6.59
CA ARG A 2 9.09 4.11 6.37
C ARG A 2 9.15 5.42 5.60
N CYS A 3 8.66 5.43 4.37
CA CYS A 3 8.54 6.65 3.59
C CYS A 3 7.42 7.50 4.18
N GLU A 4 7.77 8.59 4.86
CA GLU A 4 6.83 9.59 5.34
C GLU A 4 6.29 10.36 4.14
N CYS A 5 5.07 10.06 3.72
CA CYS A 5 4.45 10.67 2.55
C CYS A 5 3.09 11.22 2.89
N ARG A 6 3.00 12.55 2.84
CA ARG A 6 1.78 13.31 3.03
C ARG A 6 1.41 14.00 1.73
N LYS A 7 0.27 13.64 1.16
CA LYS A 7 -0.21 14.20 -0.10
C LYS A 7 -1.67 14.58 0.00
N ILE A 8 -2.06 15.65 -0.67
CA ILE A 8 -3.45 16.08 -0.75
C ILE A 8 -3.97 15.68 -2.13
N ILE A 9 -4.95 14.78 -2.17
CA ILE A 9 -5.61 14.35 -3.41
C ILE A 9 -7.10 14.60 -3.24
N ASP A 10 -7.73 15.23 -4.25
CA ASP A 10 -9.18 15.50 -4.23
C ASP A 10 -9.62 16.27 -2.95
N GLY A 11 -8.77 17.21 -2.51
CA GLY A 11 -8.98 18.00 -1.29
C GLY A 11 -8.88 17.22 0.02
N LYS A 12 -8.41 15.96 -0.01
CA LYS A 12 -8.25 15.13 1.20
C LYS A 12 -6.79 14.84 1.45
N VAL A 13 -6.40 14.94 2.71
CA VAL A 13 -5.05 14.63 3.16
C VAL A 13 -4.94 13.11 3.30
N TYR A 14 -4.02 12.52 2.55
CA TYR A 14 -3.59 11.14 2.70
C TYR A 14 -2.19 11.15 3.29
N ASP A 15 -2.06 10.46 4.40
CA ASP A 15 -0.86 10.45 5.21
C ASP A 15 -0.57 9.00 5.60
N THR A 16 0.61 8.53 5.24
CA THR A 16 1.05 7.15 5.47
C THR A 16 1.25 6.82 6.95
N GLU A 17 1.43 7.82 7.82
CA GLU A 17 1.60 7.59 9.26
C GLU A 17 0.26 7.36 9.95
N THR A 18 -0.78 8.08 9.52
CA THR A 18 -2.14 7.92 10.04
C THR A 18 -2.92 6.77 9.40
N ALA A 19 -2.45 6.28 8.25
CA ALA A 19 -3.10 5.21 7.53
C ALA A 19 -2.59 3.84 7.99
N THR A 20 -3.47 2.85 7.92
CA THR A 20 -3.15 1.48 8.29
C THR A 20 -2.56 0.75 7.10
N LEU A 21 -1.40 0.14 7.26
CA LEU A 21 -0.80 -0.71 6.22
C LEU A 21 -1.62 -1.99 6.10
N VAL A 22 -2.16 -2.24 4.91
CA VAL A 22 -2.97 -3.42 4.62
C VAL A 22 -2.10 -4.54 4.08
N ALA A 23 -1.31 -4.22 3.05
CA ALA A 23 -0.42 -5.16 2.39
C ALA A 23 0.76 -4.43 1.74
N ASP A 24 1.86 -5.13 1.55
CA ASP A 24 3.05 -4.63 0.88
C ASP A 24 3.71 -5.74 0.05
N ASN A 25 4.65 -5.36 -0.80
CA ASN A 25 5.54 -6.28 -1.50
C ASN A 25 7.01 -5.94 -1.24
N GLU A 26 7.31 -5.35 -0.08
CA GLU A 26 8.69 -5.03 0.27
C GLU A 26 9.48 -6.34 0.41
N TYR A 27 10.29 -6.63 -0.60
CA TYR A 27 11.15 -7.81 -0.64
C TYR A 27 12.62 -7.40 -0.54
N TRP A 28 13.29 -7.89 0.49
CA TRP A 28 14.71 -7.65 0.77
C TRP A 28 15.42 -8.99 0.96
N ASP A 29 16.14 -9.44 -0.06
CA ASP A 29 16.88 -10.73 -0.04
C ASP A 29 18.33 -10.59 0.47
N GLY A 30 18.62 -9.53 1.23
CA GLY A 30 19.94 -9.32 1.83
C GLY A 30 21.06 -8.83 0.90
N SER A 31 20.93 -8.97 -0.44
CA SER A 31 21.90 -8.41 -1.41
C SER A 31 21.29 -7.58 -2.53
N ASN A 32 19.98 -7.65 -2.77
CA ASN A 32 19.33 -6.88 -3.81
C ASN A 32 17.85 -6.69 -3.50
N PHE A 33 17.31 -5.50 -3.81
CA PHE A 33 15.86 -5.33 -3.92
C PHE A 33 15.47 -5.92 -5.27
N ASP A 34 14.80 -7.07 -5.26
CA ASP A 34 14.42 -7.86 -6.46
C ASP A 34 13.61 -7.07 -7.52
N ARG A 35 13.17 -5.85 -7.20
CA ARG A 35 12.39 -4.95 -8.08
C ARG A 35 13.04 -3.61 -8.39
N GLN A 36 14.37 -3.58 -8.55
CA GLN A 36 15.10 -2.31 -8.76
C GLN A 36 14.79 -1.30 -7.65
N GLY A 37 14.64 -1.74 -6.40
CA GLY A 37 14.33 -0.84 -5.28
C GLY A 37 12.95 -0.17 -5.28
N ARG A 38 12.01 -0.58 -6.14
CA ARG A 38 10.62 -0.08 -6.12
C ARG A 38 9.72 -0.99 -5.29
N ASN A 39 9.11 -0.41 -4.27
CA ASN A 39 8.16 -1.07 -3.40
C ASN A 39 6.77 -0.45 -3.56
N THR A 40 5.76 -1.26 -3.33
CA THR A 40 4.36 -0.90 -3.43
C THR A 40 3.69 -1.25 -2.12
N HIS A 41 3.04 -0.26 -1.53
CA HIS A 41 2.39 -0.37 -0.24
C HIS A 41 0.92 0.00 -0.38
N LEU A 42 0.03 -0.88 0.05
CA LEU A 42 -1.41 -0.65 0.11
C LEU A 42 -1.78 -0.18 1.50
N TYR A 43 -2.36 1.02 1.56
CA TYR A 43 -2.80 1.64 2.81
C TYR A 43 -4.31 1.85 2.82
N LEU A 44 -4.88 1.72 4.00
CA LEU A 44 -6.26 2.06 4.33
C LEU A 44 -6.26 3.35 5.13
N SER A 45 -6.88 4.39 4.57
CA SER A 45 -7.11 5.62 5.31
C SER A 45 -8.15 5.41 6.41
N PRO A 46 -8.10 6.20 7.51
CA PRO A 46 -9.11 6.15 8.58
C PRO A 46 -10.53 6.53 8.11
N ARG A 47 -10.66 7.04 6.88
CA ARG A 47 -11.95 7.34 6.24
C ARG A 47 -12.48 6.18 5.38
N GLY A 48 -11.87 5.00 5.43
CA GLY A 48 -12.30 3.82 4.68
C GLY A 48 -11.96 3.86 3.19
N ARG A 49 -10.92 4.62 2.80
CA ARG A 49 -10.45 4.68 1.40
C ARG A 49 -9.10 4.01 1.28
N PHE A 50 -8.91 3.24 0.22
CA PHE A 50 -7.67 2.57 -0.10
C PHE A 50 -6.82 3.43 -1.02
N PHE A 51 -5.51 3.40 -0.80
CA PHE A 51 -4.55 4.06 -1.66
C PHE A 51 -3.24 3.29 -1.73
N LEU A 52 -2.64 3.30 -2.90
CA LEU A 52 -1.32 2.75 -3.14
C LEU A 52 -0.26 3.82 -3.01
N VAL A 53 0.84 3.45 -2.38
CA VAL A 53 2.05 4.26 -2.30
C VAL A 53 3.17 3.49 -2.96
N TYR A 54 3.72 4.06 -4.02
CA TYR A 54 4.90 3.55 -4.70
C TYR A 54 6.11 4.28 -4.17
N SER A 55 6.91 3.57 -3.39
CA SER A 55 8.16 4.07 -2.84
C SER A 55 9.34 3.48 -3.61
N SER A 56 10.45 4.20 -3.63
CA SER A 56 11.65 3.79 -4.34
C SER A 56 12.88 4.09 -3.48
N CYS A 57 13.83 3.17 -3.43
CA CYS A 57 15.09 3.35 -2.69
C CYS A 57 16.11 4.24 -3.43
N TRP A 58 15.79 4.70 -4.65
CA TRP A 58 16.66 5.58 -5.42
C TRP A 58 16.51 7.04 -4.97
N GLN A 59 17.64 7.68 -4.65
CA GLN A 59 17.66 9.12 -4.39
C GLN A 59 17.20 9.89 -5.64
N GLY A 60 16.11 10.65 -5.49
CA GLY A 60 15.55 11.50 -6.54
C GLY A 60 14.30 10.95 -7.23
N GLU A 61 13.92 9.69 -7.01
CA GLU A 61 12.64 9.17 -7.50
C GLU A 61 11.51 9.60 -6.56
N MET A 62 10.49 10.26 -7.12
CA MET A 62 9.40 10.81 -6.32
C MET A 62 8.44 9.71 -5.87
N VAL A 63 8.04 9.75 -4.59
CA VAL A 63 7.00 8.86 -4.08
C VAL A 63 5.68 9.20 -4.75
N HIS A 64 5.05 8.19 -5.33
CA HIS A 64 3.77 8.32 -6.01
C HIS A 64 2.66 7.74 -5.14
N LEU A 65 1.50 8.41 -5.13
CA LEU A 65 0.33 7.98 -4.39
C LEU A 65 -0.86 7.96 -5.34
N GLU A 66 -1.53 6.81 -5.43
CA GLU A 66 -2.71 6.59 -6.26
C GLU A 66 -3.88 6.16 -5.38
N LEU A 67 -5.05 6.75 -5.61
CA LEU A 67 -6.28 6.32 -4.96
C LEU A 67 -6.83 5.10 -5.68
N LEU A 68 -7.22 4.10 -4.91
CA LEU A 68 -7.84 2.90 -5.42
C LEU A 68 -9.30 2.81 -4.99
N SER A 69 -10.11 2.25 -5.89
CA SER A 69 -11.44 1.77 -5.57
C SER A 69 -11.34 0.46 -4.78
N LEU A 70 -12.44 0.06 -4.12
CA LEU A 70 -12.47 -1.16 -3.31
C LEU A 70 -12.13 -2.41 -4.15
N SER A 71 -12.62 -2.50 -5.38
CA SER A 71 -12.28 -3.60 -6.31
C SER A 71 -10.80 -3.65 -6.65
N GLU A 72 -10.22 -2.51 -7.04
CA GLU A 72 -8.78 -2.40 -7.33
C GLU A 72 -7.93 -2.75 -6.11
N ALA A 73 -8.36 -2.32 -4.92
CA ALA A 73 -7.65 -2.63 -3.68
C ALA A 73 -7.67 -4.13 -3.37
N LYS A 74 -8.77 -4.84 -3.66
CA LYS A 74 -8.86 -6.30 -3.53
C LYS A 74 -7.89 -7.00 -4.48
N GLU A 75 -7.91 -6.65 -5.77
CA GLU A 75 -6.97 -7.21 -6.76
C GLU A 75 -5.51 -6.97 -6.35
N LYS A 76 -5.20 -5.77 -5.83
CA LYS A 76 -3.86 -5.47 -5.34
C LYS A 76 -3.52 -6.25 -4.08
N TYR A 77 -4.46 -6.41 -3.16
CA TYR A 77 -4.25 -7.20 -1.94
C TYR A 77 -3.91 -8.67 -2.27
N GLU A 78 -4.55 -9.24 -3.29
CA GLU A 78 -4.26 -10.59 -3.78
C GLU A 78 -2.89 -10.66 -4.50
N TYR A 79 -2.53 -9.63 -5.25
CA TYR A 79 -1.25 -9.54 -5.94
C TYR A 79 -0.06 -9.33 -4.99
N LEU A 80 -0.28 -8.65 -3.86
CA LEU A 80 0.76 -8.36 -2.87
C LEU A 80 1.03 -9.60 -2.01
N SER A 81 2.27 -10.06 -1.99
CA SER A 81 2.65 -11.30 -1.30
C SER A 81 2.67 -11.18 0.22
N LYS A 82 2.79 -9.95 0.76
CA LYS A 82 2.91 -9.71 2.19
C LYS A 82 1.69 -8.94 2.69
N GLN A 83 0.79 -9.68 3.32
CA GLN A 83 -0.44 -9.16 3.88
C GLN A 83 -0.21 -8.83 5.35
N SER A 84 -0.35 -7.56 5.72
CA SER A 84 -0.22 -7.10 7.12
C SER A 84 -1.54 -7.21 7.89
N LEU A 85 -2.67 -7.00 7.20
CA LEU A 85 -4.02 -7.22 7.72
C LEU A 85 -4.66 -8.42 7.00
N THR A 86 -5.65 -9.04 7.63
CA THR A 86 -6.50 -10.04 6.98
C THR A 86 -7.55 -9.36 6.09
N TYR A 87 -8.10 -10.10 5.13
CA TYR A 87 -9.12 -9.59 4.21
C TYR A 87 -10.34 -9.01 4.96
N ALA A 88 -10.76 -9.67 6.05
CA ALA A 88 -11.84 -9.20 6.91
C ALA A 88 -11.52 -7.90 7.66
N GLU A 89 -10.29 -7.74 8.17
CA GLU A 89 -9.87 -6.49 8.83
C GLU A 89 -9.66 -5.36 7.81
N ALA A 90 -9.19 -5.71 6.61
CA ALA A 90 -8.89 -4.77 5.54
C ALA A 90 -10.16 -4.21 4.89
N PHE A 91 -11.07 -5.10 4.48
CA PHE A 91 -12.25 -4.78 3.68
C PHE A 91 -13.56 -4.88 4.46
N GLY A 92 -13.57 -5.48 5.65
CA GLY A 92 -14.79 -5.76 6.40
C GLY A 92 -15.61 -6.92 5.83
N GLU A 93 -15.02 -7.74 4.95
CA GLU A 93 -15.69 -8.84 4.27
C GLU A 93 -14.98 -10.17 4.56
N GLU A 94 -15.73 -11.24 4.79
CA GLU A 94 -15.15 -12.58 4.91
C GLU A 94 -14.82 -13.09 3.49
N PRO A 95 -13.59 -13.58 3.23
CA PRO A 95 -13.28 -14.17 1.93
C PRO A 95 -14.14 -15.43 1.74
N GLU A 96 -14.69 -15.62 0.54
CA GLU A 96 -15.41 -16.85 0.19
C GLU A 96 -14.42 -18.02 0.21
N GLU A 97 -14.65 -19.01 1.08
CA GLU A 97 -13.84 -20.23 1.14
C GLU A 97 -14.10 -21.06 -0.13
N GLY A 98 -13.10 -21.10 -1.02
CA GLY A 98 -13.09 -21.90 -2.24
C GLY A 98 -12.38 -23.24 -2.10
#